data_AF-A0A8J8D3A4-F1
#
_entry.id   AF-A0A8J8D3A4-F1
#
_cell.length_a   1.000
_cell.length_b   1.000
_cell.length_c   1.000
_cell.angle_alpha   90.00
_cell.angle_beta   90.00
_cell.angle_gamma   90.00
#
_symmetry.space_group_name_H-M   'P 1'
#
loop_
_entity.id
_entity.type
_entity.pdbx_description
1 polymer ?
#
loop_
_entity_poly.entity_id
_entity_poly.type
_entity_poly.pdbx_seq_one_letter_code
_entity_poly.pdbx_strand_id
1 'polypeptide(L)'
;MMFENVREVQIKAVNGRINIEGWDNDYVEVDYTLHGEVDVEVEQEGKKLVVKEKPRTKKVLGIFQKSSDGWAEIELKVPRKVVVKAKSVNGELHAKNVRFTEAITVNGELELENCEAELIKTVNGEAKASLPTAGPLKATTVNGDMVLEIEELEDDIEVTSVNGDVVVRITDFCDARIKVTKVNGDVEIAGIDPNDPVIGAGTYEVKVSTVNGDVRVELI
;
A
#
# COMPACT_ATOMS: atom_id res chain seq x y z
N MET A 1 23.84 -1.21 -0.62
CA MET A 1 24.21 -2.30 0.33
C MET A 1 23.48 -3.56 -0.08
N MET A 2 24.06 -4.75 0.13
CA MET A 2 23.48 -6.04 -0.26
C MET A 2 23.29 -6.95 0.96
N PHE A 3 22.15 -7.64 1.05
CA PHE A 3 21.75 -8.48 2.19
C PHE A 3 21.22 -9.83 1.71
N GLU A 4 21.92 -10.91 2.09
CA GLU A 4 21.55 -12.29 1.73
C GLU A 4 20.65 -12.94 2.80
N ASN A 5 19.96 -14.03 2.43
CA ASN A 5 19.13 -14.85 3.32
C ASN A 5 18.00 -14.04 4.04
N VAL A 6 17.57 -12.94 3.42
CA VAL A 6 16.42 -12.16 3.86
C VAL A 6 15.12 -12.86 3.43
N ARG A 7 14.13 -12.91 4.33
CA ARG A 7 12.77 -13.42 4.08
C ARG A 7 11.70 -12.37 4.32
N GLU A 8 12.00 -11.36 5.14
CA GLU A 8 11.10 -10.24 5.43
C GLU A 8 11.91 -8.94 5.37
N VAL A 9 11.37 -7.93 4.70
CA VAL A 9 11.88 -6.55 4.73
C VAL A 9 10.86 -5.68 5.46
N GLN A 10 11.31 -4.89 6.42
CA GLN A 10 10.51 -3.89 7.09
C GLN A 10 11.11 -2.50 6.87
N ILE A 11 10.39 -1.64 6.16
CA ILE A 11 10.78 -0.25 5.93
C ILE A 11 9.84 0.72 6.65
N LYS A 12 10.44 1.70 7.32
CA LYS A 12 9.72 2.81 7.96
C LYS A 12 10.41 4.12 7.62
N ALA A 13 9.69 5.05 7.01
CA ALA A 13 10.14 6.42 6.80
C ALA A 13 9.17 7.40 7.45
N VAL A 14 9.72 8.41 8.10
CA VAL A 14 8.98 9.57 8.61
C VAL A 14 8.86 10.61 7.51
N ASN A 15 9.95 10.94 6.84
CA ASN A 15 10.02 11.91 5.74
C ASN A 15 10.84 11.29 4.59
N GLY A 16 10.17 10.89 3.52
CA GLY A 16 10.92 10.35 2.40
C GLY A 16 10.10 9.75 1.28
N ARG A 17 10.79 9.45 0.20
CA ARG A 17 10.29 8.66 -0.92
C ARG A 17 10.85 7.25 -0.81
N ILE A 18 9.97 6.26 -0.82
CA ILE A 18 10.33 4.85 -0.80
C ILE A 18 9.99 4.27 -2.17
N ASN A 19 11.00 3.76 -2.87
CA ASN A 19 10.84 3.00 -4.11
C ASN A 19 11.23 1.53 -3.87
N ILE A 20 10.35 0.58 -4.16
CA ILE A 20 10.62 -0.86 -3.98
C ILE A 20 10.35 -1.61 -5.28
N GLU A 21 11.36 -2.30 -5.81
CA GLU A 21 11.22 -3.12 -7.01
C GLU A 21 11.45 -4.60 -6.71
N GLY A 22 10.50 -5.44 -7.09
CA GLY A 22 10.65 -6.88 -7.10
C GLY A 22 11.56 -7.36 -8.23
N TRP A 23 12.55 -8.19 -7.93
CA TRP A 23 13.52 -8.71 -8.91
C TRP A 23 13.83 -10.22 -8.75
N ASP A 24 14.57 -10.76 -9.72
CA ASP A 24 14.83 -12.21 -9.84
C ASP A 24 16.16 -12.65 -9.18
N ASN A 25 16.84 -11.76 -8.46
CA ASN A 25 18.01 -12.10 -7.64
C ASN A 25 17.60 -12.70 -6.28
N ASP A 26 18.57 -13.21 -5.53
CA ASP A 26 18.36 -13.91 -4.25
C ASP A 26 18.75 -13.09 -2.99
N TYR A 27 19.20 -11.86 -3.18
CA TYR A 27 19.54 -10.91 -2.11
C TYR A 27 18.68 -9.64 -2.20
N VAL A 28 18.60 -8.90 -1.10
CA VAL A 28 17.98 -7.57 -1.05
C VAL A 28 19.07 -6.51 -1.25
N GLU A 29 18.83 -5.56 -2.15
CA GLU A 29 19.66 -4.38 -2.33
C GLU A 29 18.97 -3.18 -1.70
N VAL A 30 19.72 -2.37 -0.96
CA VAL A 30 19.24 -1.11 -0.37
C VAL A 30 20.21 0.00 -0.74
N ASP A 31 19.70 1.05 -1.38
CA ASP A 31 20.39 2.33 -1.60
C ASP A 31 19.55 3.46 -0.95
N TYR A 32 20.20 4.55 -0.59
CA TYR A 32 19.51 5.74 -0.12
C TYR A 32 20.34 7.01 -0.30
N THR A 33 19.65 8.12 -0.57
CA THR A 33 20.21 9.48 -0.59
C THR A 33 19.61 10.30 0.54
N LEU A 34 20.46 10.96 1.32
CA LEU A 34 20.05 11.81 2.45
C LEU A 34 20.07 13.28 2.04
N HIS A 35 18.99 13.99 2.35
CA HIS A 35 18.88 15.43 2.15
C HIS A 35 18.65 16.11 3.50
N GLY A 36 19.55 17.01 3.89
CA GLY A 36 19.45 17.71 5.17
C GLY A 36 19.81 16.83 6.36
N GLU A 37 19.16 17.07 7.50
CA GLU A 37 19.48 16.40 8.76
C GLU A 37 18.58 15.21 9.06
N VAL A 38 18.97 14.08 8.48
CA VAL A 38 18.26 12.81 8.55
C VAL A 38 19.25 11.67 8.69
N ASP A 39 18.82 10.56 9.30
CA ASP A 39 19.56 9.32 9.35
C ASP A 39 18.73 8.18 8.72
N VAL A 40 19.40 7.29 8.00
CA VAL A 40 18.85 6.00 7.59
C VAL A 40 19.65 4.89 8.27
N GLU A 41 18.96 4.06 9.04
CA GLU A 41 19.51 2.87 9.71
C GLU A 41 19.09 1.62 8.96
N VAL A 42 20.05 0.77 8.63
CA VAL A 42 19.81 -0.51 7.95
C VAL A 42 20.44 -1.63 8.76
N GLU A 43 19.59 -2.52 9.27
CA GLU A 43 19.98 -3.59 10.20
C GLU A 43 19.37 -4.92 9.77
N GLN A 44 20.17 -5.99 9.75
CA GLN A 44 19.68 -7.35 9.52
C GLN A 44 19.71 -8.15 10.81
N GLU A 45 18.53 -8.64 11.23
CA GLU A 45 18.35 -9.53 12.38
C GLU A 45 17.94 -10.92 11.87
N GLY A 46 18.93 -11.82 11.73
CA GLY A 46 18.70 -13.15 11.16
C GLY A 46 18.20 -13.08 9.73
N LYS A 47 16.92 -13.41 9.50
CA LYS A 47 16.27 -13.40 8.17
C LYS A 47 15.41 -12.16 7.92
N LYS A 48 15.44 -11.17 8.81
CA LYS A 48 14.67 -9.94 8.70
C LYS A 48 15.60 -8.78 8.45
N LEU A 49 15.32 -7.99 7.41
CA LEU A 49 16.00 -6.73 7.13
C LEU A 49 15.11 -5.57 7.57
N VAL A 50 15.68 -4.61 8.28
CA VAL A 50 14.98 -3.44 8.81
C VAL A 50 15.65 -2.18 8.27
N VAL A 51 14.89 -1.36 7.56
CA VAL A 51 15.30 -0.05 7.05
C VAL A 51 14.47 1.03 7.75
N LYS A 52 15.12 1.97 8.43
CA LYS A 52 14.45 3.03 9.18
C LYS A 52 15.05 4.38 8.82
N GLU A 53 14.27 5.25 8.21
CA GLU A 53 14.58 6.68 8.16
C GLU A 53 14.04 7.36 9.42
N LYS A 54 14.86 8.23 10.02
CA LYS A 54 14.45 9.09 11.13
C LYS A 54 15.07 10.49 11.03
N PRO A 55 14.30 11.55 11.36
CA PRO A 55 14.86 12.88 11.44
C PRO A 55 15.86 12.98 12.59
N ARG A 56 16.99 13.68 12.37
CA ARG A 56 17.96 13.92 13.44
C ARG A 56 17.38 14.83 14.51
N THR A 57 17.74 14.55 15.76
CA THR A 57 17.34 15.39 16.89
C THR A 57 18.44 16.40 17.19
N LYS A 58 18.14 17.69 17.12
CA LYS A 58 19.02 18.79 17.53
C LYS A 58 18.73 19.18 18.97
N LYS A 59 19.77 19.59 19.70
CA LYS A 59 19.65 20.22 21.01
C LYS A 59 19.87 21.72 20.86
N VAL A 60 18.82 22.52 20.96
CA VAL A 60 18.87 23.99 20.88
C VAL A 60 18.35 24.55 22.20
N LEU A 61 19.15 25.38 22.89
CA LEU A 61 18.80 25.97 24.20
C LEU A 61 18.28 24.96 25.26
N GLY A 62 18.79 23.73 25.25
CA GLY A 62 18.37 22.69 26.21
C GLY A 62 17.06 21.97 25.87
N ILE A 63 16.39 22.35 24.78
CA ILE A 63 15.21 21.67 24.24
C ILE A 63 15.67 20.78 23.08
N PHE A 64 15.20 19.52 23.08
CA PHE A 64 15.39 18.62 21.95
C PHE A 64 14.31 18.89 20.91
N GLN A 65 14.72 19.32 19.72
CA GLN A 65 13.83 19.55 18.61
C GLN A 65 14.25 18.62 17.47
N LYS A 66 13.30 17.84 16.95
CA LYS A 66 13.55 17.05 15.73
C LYS A 66 13.66 18.01 14.56
N SER A 67 14.67 17.80 13.72
CA SER A 67 14.75 18.49 12.43
C SER A 67 13.52 18.12 11.60
N SER A 68 12.86 19.12 11.01
CA SER A 68 11.77 18.93 10.05
C SER A 68 12.26 18.94 8.60
N ASP A 69 13.51 19.33 8.39
CA ASP A 69 14.00 19.77 7.09
C ASP A 69 14.77 18.64 6.37
N GLY A 70 14.93 17.49 7.05
CA GLY A 70 15.60 16.31 6.54
C GLY A 70 14.63 15.30 5.95
N TRP A 71 14.99 14.72 4.80
CA TRP A 71 14.26 13.64 4.15
C TRP A 71 15.22 12.69 3.42
N ALA A 72 14.78 11.46 3.17
CA ALA A 72 15.56 10.48 2.43
C ALA A 72 14.82 9.96 1.20
N GLU A 73 15.56 9.73 0.12
CA GLU A 73 15.14 8.86 -0.97
C GLU A 73 15.70 7.47 -0.68
N ILE A 74 14.86 6.45 -0.64
CA ILE A 74 15.25 5.08 -0.29
C ILE A 74 14.81 4.15 -1.43
N GLU A 75 15.77 3.43 -1.99
CA GLU A 75 15.55 2.50 -3.09
C GLU A 75 15.85 1.08 -2.62
N LEU A 76 14.91 0.17 -2.84
CA LEU A 76 15.06 -1.24 -2.51
C LEU A 76 14.82 -2.10 -3.73
N LYS A 77 15.68 -3.08 -3.94
CA LYS A 77 15.40 -4.22 -4.83
C LYS A 77 15.26 -5.48 -4.01
N VAL A 78 14.11 -6.13 -4.12
CA VAL A 78 13.68 -7.20 -3.21
C VAL A 78 13.36 -8.46 -4.02
N PRO A 79 13.91 -9.65 -3.67
CA PRO A 79 13.52 -10.89 -4.34
C PRO A 79 12.01 -11.09 -4.26
N ARG A 80 11.35 -11.48 -5.36
CA ARG A 80 9.87 -11.62 -5.41
C ARG A 80 9.27 -12.53 -4.33
N LYS A 81 10.05 -13.44 -3.75
CA LYS A 81 9.67 -14.35 -2.66
C LYS A 81 9.73 -13.72 -1.26
N VAL A 82 10.32 -12.53 -1.12
CA VAL A 82 10.49 -11.83 0.16
C VAL A 82 9.29 -10.94 0.39
N VAL A 83 8.69 -11.08 1.57
CA VAL A 83 7.53 -10.25 1.96
C VAL A 83 7.99 -8.91 2.54
N VAL A 84 7.21 -7.87 2.29
CA VAL A 84 7.55 -6.50 2.68
C VAL A 84 6.48 -5.92 3.61
N LYS A 85 6.95 -5.17 4.62
CA LYS A 85 6.15 -4.27 5.45
C LYS A 85 6.67 -2.85 5.26
N ALA A 86 5.90 -2.00 4.58
CA ALA A 86 6.28 -0.62 4.30
C ALA A 86 5.36 0.37 5.00
N LYS A 87 5.96 1.34 5.71
CA LYS A 87 5.23 2.45 6.33
C LYS A 87 5.91 3.78 5.99
N SER A 88 5.16 4.69 5.40
CA SER A 88 5.56 6.09 5.19
C SER A 88 4.65 7.01 6.00
N VAL A 89 5.22 7.99 6.72
CA VAL A 89 4.42 8.97 7.47
C VAL A 89 4.19 10.22 6.63
N ASN A 90 5.24 10.85 6.12
CA ASN A 90 5.15 12.02 5.25
C ASN A 90 5.97 11.75 3.98
N GLY A 91 5.30 11.42 2.89
CA GLY A 91 5.93 11.14 1.60
C GLY A 91 5.34 9.94 0.89
N GLU A 92 6.06 9.44 -0.11
CA GLU A 92 5.54 8.54 -1.13
C GLU A 92 6.03 7.11 -0.92
N LEU A 93 5.16 6.14 -1.21
CA LEU A 93 5.50 4.72 -1.31
C LEU A 93 5.14 4.24 -2.70
N HIS A 94 6.14 4.02 -3.55
CA HIS A 94 6.00 3.42 -4.86
C HIS A 94 6.58 2.02 -4.84
N ALA A 95 5.84 1.05 -5.35
CA ALA A 95 6.33 -0.31 -5.46
C ALA A 95 5.86 -1.00 -6.72
N LYS A 96 6.73 -1.85 -7.26
CA LYS A 96 6.45 -2.67 -8.44
C LYS A 96 6.87 -4.11 -8.20
N ASN A 97 6.03 -5.09 -8.52
CA ASN A 97 6.38 -6.52 -8.42
C ASN A 97 6.65 -7.03 -6.98
N VAL A 98 6.02 -6.44 -5.96
CA VAL A 98 6.33 -6.73 -4.55
C VAL A 98 5.14 -7.41 -3.85
N ARG A 99 5.45 -8.28 -2.88
CA ARG A 99 4.46 -8.87 -1.96
C ARG A 99 4.46 -8.15 -0.63
N PHE A 100 3.35 -7.52 -0.29
CA PHE A 100 3.17 -6.80 0.96
C PHE A 100 2.32 -7.57 1.95
N THR A 101 2.80 -7.65 3.19
CA THR A 101 1.93 -7.94 4.34
C THR A 101 1.30 -6.65 4.86
N GLU A 102 2.01 -5.51 4.75
CA GLU A 102 1.48 -4.19 5.08
C GLU A 102 2.09 -3.12 4.15
N ALA A 103 1.25 -2.32 3.50
CA ALA A 103 1.62 -1.10 2.80
C ALA A 103 0.80 0.07 3.38
N ILE A 104 1.47 0.98 4.10
CA ILE A 104 0.79 2.02 4.89
C ILE A 104 1.39 3.40 4.60
N THR A 105 0.54 4.37 4.30
CA THR A 105 0.87 5.79 4.25
C THR A 105 0.01 6.58 5.25
N VAL A 106 0.51 7.71 5.76
CA VAL A 106 -0.27 8.60 6.65
C VAL A 106 -0.55 9.93 5.97
N ASN A 107 0.48 10.64 5.48
CA ASN A 107 0.37 11.89 4.75
C ASN A 107 1.17 11.76 3.45
N GLY A 108 0.55 11.25 2.39
CA GLY A 108 1.22 11.04 1.11
C GLY A 108 0.55 9.98 0.24
N GLU A 109 1.22 9.65 -0.86
CA GLU A 109 0.69 8.75 -1.89
C GLU A 109 1.23 7.33 -1.75
N LEU A 110 0.37 6.36 -2.03
CA LEU A 110 0.70 4.94 -2.14
C LEU A 110 0.37 4.49 -3.55
N GLU A 111 1.38 4.06 -4.30
CA GLU A 111 1.24 3.52 -5.65
C GLU A 111 1.86 2.11 -5.71
N LEU A 112 1.03 1.11 -5.97
CA LEU A 112 1.46 -0.28 -6.15
C LEU A 112 1.15 -0.74 -7.57
N GLU A 113 2.16 -1.18 -8.30
CA GLU A 113 2.03 -1.72 -9.65
C GLU A 113 2.36 -3.22 -9.65
N ASN A 114 1.45 -4.07 -10.13
CA ASN A 114 1.69 -5.50 -10.23
C ASN A 114 2.16 -6.11 -8.88
N CYS A 115 1.43 -5.84 -7.81
CA CYS A 115 1.79 -6.25 -6.45
C CYS A 115 0.75 -7.19 -5.83
N GLU A 116 1.14 -7.88 -4.77
CA GLU A 116 0.22 -8.60 -3.87
C GLU A 116 0.20 -7.85 -2.53
N ALA A 117 -0.95 -7.72 -1.87
CA ALA A 117 -1.04 -7.03 -0.57
C ALA A 117 -2.11 -7.61 0.35
N GLU A 118 -1.76 -7.86 1.62
CA GLU A 118 -2.74 -8.25 2.65
C GLU A 118 -3.43 -7.03 3.29
N LEU A 119 -2.68 -5.94 3.48
CA LEU A 119 -3.17 -4.69 4.06
C LEU A 119 -2.66 -3.49 3.25
N ILE A 120 -3.59 -2.69 2.75
CA ILE A 120 -3.34 -1.36 2.19
C ILE A 120 -4.03 -0.34 3.09
N LYS A 121 -3.28 0.66 3.57
CA LYS A 121 -3.86 1.70 4.42
C LYS A 121 -3.30 3.08 4.10
N THR A 122 -4.19 4.04 3.85
CA THR A 122 -3.88 5.46 3.81
C THR A 122 -4.71 6.23 4.85
N VAL A 123 -4.23 7.39 5.30
CA VAL A 123 -4.96 8.27 6.23
C VAL A 123 -5.28 9.61 5.59
N ASN A 124 -4.28 10.33 5.09
CA ASN A 124 -4.41 11.60 4.40
C ASN A 124 -3.62 11.52 3.08
N GLY A 125 -4.27 11.12 2.01
CA GLY A 125 -3.64 10.95 0.70
C GLY A 125 -4.25 9.81 -0.10
N GLU A 126 -3.79 9.68 -1.34
CA GLU A 126 -4.35 8.75 -2.32
C GLU A 126 -3.68 7.37 -2.25
N ALA A 127 -4.46 6.34 -2.57
CA ALA A 127 -3.95 4.99 -2.78
C ALA A 127 -4.36 4.47 -4.16
N LYS A 128 -3.39 4.07 -4.97
CA LYS A 128 -3.58 3.40 -6.25
C LYS A 128 -2.88 2.05 -6.19
N ALA A 129 -3.61 0.97 -6.43
CA ALA A 129 -3.02 -0.36 -6.41
C ALA A 129 -3.54 -1.23 -7.56
N SER A 130 -2.63 -1.71 -8.39
CA SER A 130 -2.85 -2.75 -9.39
C SER A 130 -2.37 -4.09 -8.83
N LEU A 131 -3.32 -5.01 -8.67
CA LEU A 131 -3.16 -6.32 -8.03
C LEU A 131 -3.54 -7.41 -9.04
N PRO A 132 -2.57 -8.13 -9.64
CA PRO A 132 -2.86 -9.23 -10.55
C PRO A 132 -3.63 -10.35 -9.85
N THR A 133 -3.34 -10.54 -8.56
CA THR A 133 -4.04 -11.51 -7.73
C THR A 133 -4.28 -10.88 -6.37
N ALA A 134 -5.53 -10.88 -5.93
CA ALA A 134 -5.90 -10.52 -4.58
C ALA A 134 -6.40 -11.77 -3.83
N GLY A 135 -5.58 -12.25 -2.91
CA GLY A 135 -6.03 -13.15 -1.84
C GLY A 135 -6.78 -12.35 -0.76
N PRO A 136 -6.52 -12.58 0.54
CA PRO A 136 -7.17 -11.80 1.58
C PRO A 136 -6.62 -10.38 1.58
N LEU A 137 -7.45 -9.41 1.18
CA LEU A 137 -7.07 -7.99 1.15
C LEU A 137 -7.98 -7.17 2.06
N LYS A 138 -7.34 -6.39 2.94
CA LYS A 138 -7.99 -5.29 3.64
C LYS A 138 -7.44 -3.96 3.16
N ALA A 139 -8.26 -3.16 2.49
CA ALA A 139 -7.91 -1.84 2.02
C ALA A 139 -8.67 -0.77 2.80
N THR A 140 -7.99 0.24 3.34
CA THR A 140 -8.63 1.31 4.13
C THR A 140 -8.08 2.68 3.80
N THR A 141 -8.97 3.65 3.58
CA THR A 141 -8.66 5.09 3.51
C THR A 141 -9.49 5.86 4.54
N VAL A 142 -8.97 7.00 5.02
CA VAL A 142 -9.70 7.88 5.95
C VAL A 142 -10.03 9.22 5.30
N ASN A 143 -9.04 9.91 4.75
CA ASN A 143 -9.18 11.20 4.05
C ASN A 143 -8.38 11.13 2.74
N GLY A 144 -9.00 10.64 1.69
CA GLY A 144 -8.38 10.51 0.38
C GLY A 144 -8.97 9.36 -0.42
N ASP A 145 -8.75 9.41 -1.72
CA ASP A 145 -9.37 8.49 -2.67
C ASP A 145 -8.57 7.19 -2.76
N MET A 146 -9.28 6.12 -3.10
CA MET A 146 -8.69 4.80 -3.28
C MET A 146 -9.12 4.21 -4.62
N VAL A 147 -8.14 3.82 -5.43
CA VAL A 147 -8.33 3.09 -6.68
C VAL A 147 -7.66 1.73 -6.56
N LEU A 148 -8.45 0.66 -6.69
CA LEU A 148 -7.95 -0.71 -6.73
C LEU A 148 -8.29 -1.31 -8.09
N GLU A 149 -7.31 -1.91 -8.75
CA GLU A 149 -7.49 -2.70 -9.97
C GLU A 149 -7.10 -4.14 -9.64
N ILE A 150 -8.04 -5.07 -9.81
CA ILE A 150 -7.89 -6.47 -9.41
C ILE A 150 -8.16 -7.36 -10.62
N GLU A 151 -7.14 -8.14 -11.02
CA GLU A 151 -7.28 -9.05 -12.16
C GLU A 151 -7.88 -10.41 -11.75
N GLU A 152 -7.41 -11.01 -10.67
CA GLU A 152 -7.92 -12.28 -10.14
C GLU A 152 -8.20 -12.23 -8.64
N LEU A 153 -9.18 -13.00 -8.16
CA LEU A 153 -9.51 -13.17 -6.75
C LEU A 153 -9.21 -14.61 -6.30
N GLU A 154 -8.56 -14.73 -5.14
CA GLU A 154 -8.31 -16.02 -4.47
C GLU A 154 -8.96 -16.10 -3.08
N ASP A 155 -9.42 -14.98 -2.52
CA ASP A 155 -10.09 -14.87 -1.23
C ASP A 155 -11.02 -13.64 -1.18
N ASP A 156 -11.70 -13.44 -0.07
CA ASP A 156 -12.54 -12.27 0.19
C ASP A 156 -11.70 -10.99 0.33
N ILE A 157 -12.27 -9.87 -0.12
CA ILE A 157 -11.66 -8.54 0.01
C ILE A 157 -12.58 -7.56 0.72
N GLU A 158 -12.01 -6.73 1.60
CA GLU A 158 -12.72 -5.66 2.31
C GLU A 158 -12.09 -4.30 2.03
N VAL A 159 -12.87 -3.40 1.45
CA VAL A 159 -12.48 -2.01 1.17
C VAL A 159 -13.32 -1.07 2.03
N THR A 160 -12.67 -0.17 2.76
CA THR A 160 -13.34 0.79 3.66
C THR A 160 -12.83 2.22 3.43
N SER A 161 -13.73 3.17 3.25
CA SER A 161 -13.46 4.62 3.22
C SER A 161 -14.26 5.37 4.28
N VAL A 162 -13.71 6.48 4.78
CA VAL A 162 -14.44 7.41 5.66
C VAL A 162 -14.78 8.70 4.91
N ASN A 163 -13.77 9.38 4.36
CA ASN A 163 -13.93 10.60 3.55
C ASN A 163 -13.07 10.47 2.29
N GLY A 164 -13.69 10.20 1.15
CA GLY A 164 -13.01 10.01 -0.12
C GLY A 164 -13.69 8.95 -0.97
N ASP A 165 -13.48 9.05 -2.27
CA ASP A 165 -14.11 8.20 -3.26
C ASP A 165 -13.35 6.88 -3.37
N VAL A 166 -14.10 5.81 -3.66
CA VAL A 166 -13.55 4.47 -3.85
C VAL A 166 -13.90 3.98 -5.24
N VAL A 167 -12.88 3.66 -6.03
CA VAL A 167 -13.02 2.99 -7.32
C VAL A 167 -12.42 1.59 -7.21
N VAL A 168 -13.22 0.56 -7.44
CA VAL A 168 -12.76 -0.81 -7.55
C VAL A 168 -13.00 -1.28 -8.98
N ARG A 169 -11.92 -1.56 -9.71
CA ARG A 169 -11.96 -2.17 -11.03
C ARG A 169 -11.63 -3.64 -10.90
N ILE A 170 -12.45 -4.48 -11.50
CA ILE A 170 -12.36 -5.92 -11.41
C ILE A 170 -12.54 -6.51 -12.81
N THR A 171 -11.84 -7.59 -13.14
CA THR A 171 -11.98 -8.24 -14.46
C THR A 171 -13.04 -9.35 -14.42
N ASP A 172 -13.39 -9.89 -15.59
CA ASP A 172 -14.30 -11.04 -15.73
C ASP A 172 -13.66 -12.39 -15.34
N PHE A 173 -12.36 -12.43 -15.02
CA PHE A 173 -11.69 -13.60 -14.44
C PHE A 173 -12.00 -13.80 -12.95
N CYS A 174 -12.53 -12.78 -12.27
CA CYS A 174 -12.88 -12.88 -10.87
C CYS A 174 -14.21 -13.60 -10.62
N ASP A 175 -14.21 -14.51 -9.64
CA ASP A 175 -15.43 -15.16 -9.15
C ASP A 175 -15.96 -14.42 -7.91
N ALA A 176 -16.74 -13.35 -8.11
CA ALA A 176 -16.99 -12.32 -7.11
C ALA A 176 -18.48 -12.05 -6.86
N ARG A 177 -18.86 -11.88 -5.60
CA ARG A 177 -20.12 -11.26 -5.17
C ARG A 177 -19.82 -9.89 -4.57
N ILE A 178 -20.32 -8.84 -5.20
CA ILE A 178 -20.06 -7.47 -4.78
C ILE A 178 -21.10 -7.01 -3.77
N LYS A 179 -20.64 -6.40 -2.68
CA LYS A 179 -21.50 -5.86 -1.63
C LYS A 179 -21.05 -4.46 -1.26
N VAL A 180 -21.85 -3.47 -1.64
CA VAL A 180 -21.57 -2.07 -1.34
C VAL A 180 -22.46 -1.58 -0.19
N THR A 181 -21.86 -0.94 0.80
CA THR A 181 -22.56 -0.26 1.89
C THR A 181 -22.12 1.20 1.94
N LYS A 182 -23.08 2.13 1.96
CA LYS A 182 -22.79 3.57 2.06
C LYS A 182 -23.64 4.26 3.12
N VAL A 183 -23.13 5.35 3.66
CA VAL A 183 -23.90 6.30 4.47
C VAL A 183 -24.27 7.53 3.63
N ASN A 184 -23.27 8.24 3.09
CA ASN A 184 -23.43 9.40 2.21
C ASN A 184 -22.55 9.26 0.95
N GLY A 185 -23.03 9.79 -0.17
CA GLY A 185 -22.43 9.63 -1.52
C GLY A 185 -23.29 8.73 -2.40
N ASP A 186 -22.88 8.52 -3.65
CA ASP A 186 -23.55 7.68 -4.63
C ASP A 186 -22.83 6.36 -4.85
N VAL A 187 -23.57 5.37 -5.38
CA VAL A 187 -23.01 4.06 -5.73
C VAL A 187 -23.28 3.82 -7.21
N GLU A 188 -22.22 3.57 -7.96
CA GLU A 188 -22.28 3.18 -9.36
C GLU A 188 -21.64 1.80 -9.51
N ILE A 189 -22.37 0.90 -10.17
CA ILE A 189 -21.86 -0.42 -10.57
C ILE A 189 -21.96 -0.48 -12.08
N ALA A 190 -20.82 -0.52 -12.76
CA ALA A 190 -20.72 -0.50 -14.21
C ALA A 190 -20.27 -1.88 -14.73
N GLY A 191 -20.95 -2.38 -15.76
CA GLY A 191 -20.64 -3.67 -16.39
C GLY A 191 -21.16 -4.90 -15.64
N ILE A 192 -21.88 -4.73 -14.52
CA ILE A 192 -22.44 -5.80 -13.69
C ILE A 192 -23.90 -5.45 -13.38
N ASP A 193 -24.81 -6.44 -13.29
CA ASP A 193 -26.20 -6.17 -12.93
C ASP A 193 -26.27 -5.61 -11.49
N PRO A 194 -26.73 -4.36 -11.29
CA PRO A 194 -26.77 -3.76 -9.96
C PRO A 194 -27.80 -4.42 -9.02
N ASN A 195 -28.77 -5.19 -9.55
CA ASN A 195 -29.76 -5.91 -8.73
C ASN A 195 -29.27 -7.27 -8.26
N ASP A 196 -28.29 -7.85 -8.95
CA ASP A 196 -27.62 -9.11 -8.59
C ASP A 196 -26.12 -9.01 -8.97
N PRO A 197 -25.32 -8.27 -8.18
CA PRO A 197 -23.97 -7.90 -8.56
C PRO A 197 -22.98 -9.06 -8.34
N VAL A 198 -23.05 -10.04 -9.24
CA VAL A 198 -22.26 -11.28 -9.23
C VAL A 198 -21.49 -11.43 -10.54
N ILE A 199 -20.22 -11.80 -10.43
CA ILE A 199 -19.33 -12.22 -11.51
C ILE A 199 -19.03 -13.71 -11.29
N GLY A 200 -19.12 -14.54 -12.33
CA GLY A 200 -18.90 -15.98 -12.19
C GLY A 200 -19.95 -16.67 -11.30
N ALA A 201 -19.50 -17.47 -10.33
CA ALA A 201 -20.37 -18.15 -9.35
C ALA A 201 -20.65 -17.31 -8.08
N GLY A 202 -19.94 -16.19 -7.90
CA GLY A 202 -19.91 -15.40 -6.68
C GLY A 202 -19.22 -16.09 -5.50
N THR A 203 -18.13 -16.83 -5.74
CA THR A 203 -17.41 -17.60 -4.70
C THR A 203 -16.81 -16.70 -3.61
N TYR A 204 -16.20 -15.58 -3.99
CA TYR A 204 -15.55 -14.64 -3.07
C TYR A 204 -16.38 -13.38 -2.87
N GLU A 205 -16.37 -12.79 -1.67
CA GLU A 205 -17.05 -11.53 -1.38
C GLU A 205 -16.11 -10.33 -1.63
N VAL A 206 -16.58 -9.36 -2.42
CA VAL A 206 -15.97 -8.04 -2.58
C VAL A 206 -16.82 -7.04 -1.80
N LYS A 207 -16.42 -6.73 -0.57
CA LYS A 207 -17.17 -5.83 0.30
C LYS A 207 -16.56 -4.43 0.26
N VAL A 208 -17.34 -3.44 -0.18
CA VAL A 208 -16.94 -2.04 -0.21
C VAL A 208 -17.84 -1.23 0.73
N SER A 209 -17.24 -0.47 1.64
CA SER A 209 -17.95 0.33 2.63
C SER A 209 -17.45 1.78 2.62
N THR A 210 -18.35 2.76 2.58
CA THR A 210 -18.00 4.19 2.69
C THR A 210 -18.89 4.93 3.67
N VAL A 211 -18.37 5.98 4.30
CA VAL A 211 -19.17 6.91 5.10
C VAL A 211 -19.51 8.16 4.30
N ASN A 212 -18.52 8.86 3.74
CA ASN A 212 -18.71 10.04 2.90
C ASN A 212 -17.82 9.94 1.66
N GLY A 213 -18.45 9.68 0.51
CA GLY A 213 -17.76 9.59 -0.78
C GLY A 213 -18.51 8.67 -1.71
N ASP A 214 -18.24 8.79 -3.00
CA ASP A 214 -18.85 7.96 -4.01
C ASP A 214 -18.13 6.61 -4.09
N VAL A 215 -18.88 5.56 -4.38
CA VAL A 215 -18.34 4.23 -4.65
C VAL A 215 -18.65 3.86 -6.09
N ARG A 216 -17.60 3.54 -6.84
CA ARG A 216 -17.71 3.03 -8.20
C ARG A 216 -17.07 1.66 -8.29
N VAL A 217 -17.83 0.67 -8.73
CA VAL A 217 -17.31 -0.66 -9.04
C VAL A 217 -17.46 -0.89 -10.54
N GLU A 218 -16.38 -1.21 -11.23
CA GLU A 218 -16.35 -1.35 -12.68
C GLU A 218 -15.83 -2.73 -13.07
N LEU A 219 -16.58 -3.43 -13.92
CA LEU A 219 -16.04 -4.54 -14.69
C LEU A 219 -15.21 -3.98 -15.86
N ILE A 220 -13.93 -4.36 -15.94
CA ILE A 220 -12.98 -3.91 -16.99
C ILE A 220 -12.46 -5.05 -17.86
#